data_AF-A0A821F7H3-F1
#
_entry.id   AF-A0A821F7H3-F1
#
_cell.length_a   1.000
_cell.length_b   1.000
_cell.length_c   1.000
_cell.angle_alpha   90.00
_cell.angle_beta   90.00
_cell.angle_gamma   90.00
#
_symmetry.space_group_name_H-M   'P 1'
#
loop_
_entity.id
_entity.type
_entity.pdbx_description
1 polymer ?
#
loop_
_entity_poly.entity_id
_entity_poly.type
_entity_poly.pdbx_seq_one_letter_code
_entity_poly.pdbx_strand_id
1 'polypeptide(L)'
;DIFLTSNDSIEKLTQILEDANKYHPNIKLTYDIGNSISFHDLQMTNHDGKITTSVHHKDAAEPYVVPFKSDHSRHIFENIIRAALLRALRYSSTLK
;
A
#
# COMPACT_ATOMS: atom_id res chain seq x y z
N ASP A 1 7.99 -5.17 5.30
CA ASP A 1 7.46 -5.79 4.06
C ASP A 1 8.22 -5.25 2.86
N ILE A 2 8.43 -6.10 1.85
CA ILE A 2 9.16 -5.74 0.63
C ILE A 2 8.27 -6.11 -0.55
N PHE A 3 8.14 -5.20 -1.52
CA PHE A 3 7.46 -5.44 -2.79
C PHE A 3 8.50 -5.54 -3.91
N LEU A 4 8.35 -6.56 -4.78
CA LEU A 4 9.25 -6.83 -5.89
C LEU A 4 8.45 -7.14 -7.15
N THR A 5 9.00 -6.77 -8.31
CA THR A 5 8.51 -7.20 -9.62
C THR A 5 9.63 -7.90 -10.37
N SER A 6 9.28 -8.92 -11.16
CA SER A 6 10.21 -9.63 -12.02
C SER A 6 9.51 -10.07 -13.31
N ASN A 7 10.32 -10.24 -14.36
CA ASN A 7 9.91 -10.87 -15.61
C ASN A 7 10.25 -12.37 -15.63
N ASP A 8 10.81 -12.90 -14.55
CA ASP A 8 11.08 -14.33 -14.39
C ASP A 8 9.78 -15.14 -14.26
N SER A 9 9.86 -16.44 -14.56
CA SER A 9 8.74 -17.34 -14.34
C SER A 9 8.43 -17.52 -12.86
N ILE A 10 7.19 -17.88 -12.54
CA ILE A 10 6.71 -18.09 -11.17
C ILE A 10 7.52 -19.19 -10.49
N GLU A 11 7.89 -20.25 -11.21
CA GLU A 11 8.67 -21.37 -10.67
C GLU A 11 10.06 -20.90 -10.21
N LYS A 12 10.72 -20.07 -11.03
CA LYS A 12 12.04 -19.53 -10.70
C LYS A 12 11.96 -18.59 -9.50
N LEU A 13 10.92 -17.75 -9.42
CA LEU A 13 10.69 -16.87 -8.27
C LEU A 13 10.45 -17.67 -6.99
N THR A 14 9.63 -18.72 -7.07
CA THR A 14 9.34 -19.61 -5.95
C THR A 14 10.62 -20.28 -5.44
N GLN A 15 11.45 -20.80 -6.35
CA GLN A 15 12.74 -21.42 -6.00
C GLN A 15 13.66 -20.45 -5.26
N ILE A 16 13.80 -19.21 -5.75
CA ILE A 16 14.63 -18.17 -5.11
C ILE A 16 14.13 -17.88 -3.69
N LEU A 17 12.82 -17.78 -3.49
CA LEU A 17 12.23 -17.49 -2.18
C LEU A 17 12.33 -18.67 -1.21
N GLU A 18 12.24 -19.90 -1.71
CA GLU A 18 12.50 -21.10 -0.92
C GLU A 18 13.97 -21.21 -0.49
N ASP A 19 14.90 -20.90 -1.38
CA ASP A 19 16.33 -20.93 -1.07
C ASP A 19 16.71 -19.81 -0.09
N ALA A 20 16.12 -18.62 -0.25
CA ALA A 20 16.25 -17.54 0.72
C ALA A 20 15.69 -17.94 2.10
N ASN A 21 14.59 -18.69 2.15
CA ASN A 21 14.02 -19.23 3.38
C ASN A 21 14.93 -20.25 4.07
N LYS A 22 15.77 -20.98 3.32
CA LYS A 22 16.74 -21.94 3.88
C LYS A 22 17.99 -21.28 4.42
N TYR A 23 18.27 -20.03 4.03
CA TYR A 23 19.53 -19.36 4.33
C TYR A 23 19.76 -19.12 5.83
N HIS A 24 18.71 -18.79 6.58
CA HIS A 24 18.84 -18.48 8.00
C HIS A 24 17.83 -19.27 8.85
N PRO A 25 18.28 -20.07 9.83
CA PRO A 25 17.41 -21.01 10.55
C PRO A 25 16.31 -20.34 11.38
N ASN A 26 16.50 -19.07 11.76
CA ASN A 26 15.55 -18.33 12.60
C ASN A 26 14.73 -17.29 11.83
N ILE A 27 14.89 -17.15 10.51
CA ILE A 27 14.15 -16.15 9.72
C ILE A 27 13.32 -16.89 8.68
N LYS A 28 12.00 -16.72 8.77
CA LYS A 28 11.05 -17.26 7.79
C LYS A 28 10.44 -16.10 6.99
N LEU A 29 10.65 -16.11 5.69
CA LEU A 29 10.04 -15.23 4.72
C LEU A 29 8.66 -15.78 4.33
N THR A 30 7.62 -15.01 4.64
CA THR A 30 6.28 -15.18 4.08
C THR A 30 6.17 -14.34 2.82
N TYR A 31 5.65 -14.92 1.74
CA TYR A 31 5.53 -14.25 0.46
C TYR A 31 4.21 -14.61 -0.22
N ASP A 32 3.77 -13.75 -1.12
CA ASP A 32 2.65 -13.97 -2.02
C ASP A 32 3.11 -13.55 -3.43
N ILE A 33 2.71 -14.31 -4.45
CA ILE A 33 3.12 -14.11 -5.85
C ILE A 33 1.86 -14.08 -6.68
N GLY A 34 1.65 -12.98 -7.41
CA GLY A 34 0.54 -12.88 -8.33
C GLY A 34 0.55 -11.59 -9.11
N ASN A 35 -0.37 -11.51 -10.08
CA ASN A 35 -0.58 -10.30 -10.86
C ASN A 35 -1.32 -9.22 -10.05
N SER A 36 -2.02 -9.59 -8.98
CA SER A 36 -2.65 -8.67 -8.06
C SER A 36 -2.29 -9.06 -6.62
N ILE A 37 -1.74 -8.12 -5.85
CA ILE A 37 -1.27 -8.36 -4.50
C ILE A 37 -1.62 -7.19 -3.59
N SER A 38 -1.97 -7.48 -2.35
CA SER A 38 -2.15 -6.46 -1.33
C SER A 38 -0.80 -6.14 -0.69
N PHE A 39 -0.40 -4.87 -0.73
CA PHE A 39 0.82 -4.39 -0.09
C PHE A 39 0.48 -3.14 0.73
N HIS A 40 0.57 -3.26 2.05
CA HIS A 40 0.04 -2.28 3.01
C HIS A 40 -1.45 -1.97 2.73
N ASP A 41 -1.83 -0.69 2.63
CA ASP A 41 -3.22 -0.26 2.38
C ASP A 41 -3.57 -0.23 0.88
N LEU A 42 -2.71 -0.77 0.02
CA LEU A 42 -2.85 -0.74 -1.43
C LEU A 42 -3.08 -2.14 -1.99
N GLN A 43 -4.06 -2.25 -2.87
CA GLN A 43 -4.17 -3.35 -3.81
C GLN A 43 -3.41 -2.94 -5.08
N MET A 44 -2.31 -3.62 -5.36
CA MET A 44 -1.47 -3.41 -6.53
C MET A 44 -1.84 -4.44 -7.60
N THR A 45 -2.01 -4.02 -8.84
CA THR A 45 -2.30 -4.93 -9.97
C THR A 45 -1.37 -4.60 -11.13
N ASN A 46 -0.71 -5.62 -11.68
CA ASN A 46 0.10 -5.51 -12.88
C ASN A 46 -0.75 -5.85 -14.11
N HIS A 47 -0.94 -4.86 -14.98
CA HIS A 47 -1.54 -5.03 -16.30
C HIS A 47 -0.43 -4.96 -17.35
N ASP A 48 0.13 -6.12 -17.71
CA ASP A 48 1.10 -6.26 -18.81
C ASP A 48 2.28 -5.26 -18.74
N GLY A 49 2.86 -5.10 -17.54
CA GLY A 49 3.98 -4.18 -17.28
C GLY A 49 3.56 -2.81 -16.75
N LYS A 50 2.26 -2.51 -16.71
CA LYS A 50 1.73 -1.31 -16.08
C LYS A 50 1.14 -1.63 -14.71
N ILE A 51 1.80 -1.16 -13.67
CA ILE A 51 1.31 -1.28 -12.29
C ILE A 51 0.24 -0.23 -12.03
N THR A 52 -0.94 -0.68 -11.64
CA THR A 52 -2.02 0.15 -11.11
C THR A 52 -2.15 -0.11 -9.60
N THR A 53 -2.50 0.94 -8.85
CA THR A 53 -2.76 0.84 -7.42
C THR A 53 -4.20 1.26 -7.15
N SER A 54 -4.84 0.58 -6.22
CA SER A 54 -6.15 0.97 -5.69
C SER A 54 -6.11 0.88 -4.17
N VAL A 55 -6.80 1.80 -3.50
CA VAL A 55 -6.93 1.80 -2.04
C VAL A 55 -8.28 1.17 -1.74
N HIS A 56 -8.33 0.11 -0.93
CA HIS A 56 -9.60 -0.41 -0.46
C HIS A 56 -10.20 0.58 0.54
N HIS A 57 -11.34 1.16 0.18
CA HIS A 57 -12.07 2.10 1.02
C HIS A 57 -13.15 1.32 1.78
N LYS A 58 -13.04 1.24 3.10
CA LYS A 58 -14.13 0.74 3.95
C LYS A 58 -15.05 1.93 4.24
N ASP A 59 -16.29 1.90 3.77
CA ASP A 59 -17.26 3.00 3.96
C ASP A 59 -17.44 3.38 5.45
N ALA A 60 -17.34 2.40 6.35
CA ALA A 60 -17.41 2.63 7.80
C ALA A 60 -16.17 3.30 8.42
N ALA A 61 -15.09 3.48 7.65
CA ALA A 61 -13.83 4.09 8.07
C ALA A 61 -13.61 5.46 7.43
N GLU A 62 -14.65 6.08 6.84
CA GLU A 62 -14.57 7.48 6.44
C GLU A 62 -14.17 8.33 7.65
N PRO A 63 -13.04 9.07 7.57
CA PRO A 63 -12.68 9.99 8.63
C PRO A 63 -13.78 11.02 8.75
N TYR A 64 -14.45 11.06 9.90
CA TYR A 64 -15.44 12.08 10.17
C TYR A 64 -14.81 13.46 10.01
N VAL A 65 -15.23 14.17 8.96
CA VAL A 65 -14.81 15.56 8.74
C VAL A 65 -15.66 16.43 9.65
N VAL A 66 -15.00 16.99 10.65
CA VAL A 66 -15.62 17.88 11.63
C VAL A 66 -16.25 19.09 10.91
N PRO A 67 -17.57 19.35 11.06
CA PRO A 67 -18.23 20.47 10.41
C PRO A 67 -17.71 21.81 10.91
N PHE A 68 -17.61 22.83 10.06
CA PHE A 68 -17.13 24.17 10.46
C PHE A 68 -18.00 24.87 11.51
N LYS A 69 -19.23 24.38 11.72
CA LYS A 69 -20.16 24.86 12.76
C LYS A 69 -19.91 24.25 14.15
N SER A 70 -18.99 23.31 14.25
CA SER A 70 -18.62 22.71 15.53
C SER A 70 -17.73 23.65 16.35
N ASP A 71 -17.79 23.52 17.67
CA ASP A 71 -17.06 24.37 18.61
C ASP A 71 -15.60 23.90 18.80
N HIS A 72 -14.90 23.71 17.68
CA HIS A 72 -13.49 23.34 17.66
C HIS A 72 -12.62 24.54 17.30
N SER A 73 -11.38 24.56 17.80
CA SER A 73 -10.43 25.61 17.48
C SER A 73 -10.06 25.62 16.00
N ARG A 74 -9.80 26.81 15.45
CA ARG A 74 -9.46 27.03 14.03
C ARG A 74 -8.37 26.09 13.48
N HIS A 75 -7.34 25.81 14.28
CA HIS A 75 -6.23 24.93 13.88
C HIS A 75 -6.67 23.49 13.56
N ILE A 76 -7.79 23.01 14.13
CA ILE A 76 -8.34 21.69 13.84
C ILE A 76 -8.82 21.64 12.39
N PHE A 77 -9.58 22.63 11.95
CA PHE A 77 -10.08 22.71 10.57
C PHE A 77 -8.96 22.86 9.56
N GLU A 78 -7.96 23.68 9.85
CA GLU A 78 -6.77 23.87 8.99
C GLU A 78 -5.97 22.56 8.84
N ASN A 79 -5.91 21.75 9.90
CA ASN A 79 -5.23 20.47 9.88
C ASN A 79 -5.98 19.38 9.07
N ILE A 80 -7.30 19.50 8.86
CA ILE A 80 -8.06 18.52 8.06
C ILE A 80 -7.51 18.48 6.62
N ILE A 81 -7.31 19.64 6.00
CA ILE A 81 -6.76 19.74 4.64
C ILE A 81 -5.35 19.16 4.61
N ARG A 82 -4.52 19.51 5.59
CA ARG A 82 -3.14 19.01 5.68
C ARG A 82 -3.09 17.50 5.82
N ALA A 83 -3.93 16.91 6.67
CA ALA A 83 -4.03 15.47 6.86
C ALA A 83 -4.53 14.76 5.59
N ALA A 84 -5.52 15.33 4.90
CA ALA A 84 -6.01 14.80 3.63
C ALA A 84 -4.92 14.82 2.54
N LEU A 85 -4.16 15.91 2.42
CA LEU A 85 -3.04 16.02 1.48
C LEU A 85 -1.91 15.04 1.79
N LEU A 86 -1.53 14.90 3.06
CA LEU A 86 -0.51 13.92 3.48
C LEU A 86 -0.96 12.49 3.16
N ARG A 87 -2.25 12.18 3.32
CA ARG A 87 -2.82 10.88 2.92
C ARG A 87 -2.77 10.70 1.39
N ALA A 88 -3.14 11.72 0.62
CA ALA A 88 -3.06 11.67 -0.84
C ALA A 88 -1.61 11.47 -1.34
N LEU A 89 -0.62 12.12 -0.70
CA LEU A 89 0.80 11.92 -0.99
C LEU A 89 1.26 10.48 -0.72
N ARG A 90 0.73 9.83 0.32
CA ARG A 90 1.03 8.41 0.59
C ARG A 90 0.46 7.47 -0.47
N TYR A 91 -0.64 7.84 -1.11
CA TYR A 91 -1.31 7.00 -2.11
C TYR A 91 -0.86 7.30 -3.55
N SER A 92 -0.34 8.50 -3.81
CA SER A 92 0.18 8.88 -5.13
C SER A 92 1.67 8.58 -5.23
N SER A 93 2.05 7.72 -6.18
CA SER A 93 3.45 7.47 -6.54
C SER A 93 4.07 8.61 -7.37
N THR A 94 3.27 9.61 -7.76
CA THR A 94 3.68 10.67 -8.68
C THR A 94 3.71 12.00 -7.96
N LEU A 95 4.91 12.48 -7.61
CA LEU A 95 5.16 13.91 -7.43
C LEU A 95 5.41 14.46 -8.84
N LYS A 96 4.48 15.25 -9.37
CA LYS A 96 4.70 16.00 -10.61
C LYS A 96 5.74 17.09 -10.38
#